data_AF-A0A8E4EY40-F1
#
_entry.id   AF-A0A8E4EY40-F1
#
_cell.length_a   1.000
_cell.length_b   1.000
_cell.length_c   1.000
_cell.angle_alpha   90.00
_cell.angle_beta   90.00
_cell.angle_gamma   90.00
#
_symmetry.space_group_name_H-M   'P 1'
#
loop_
_entity.id
_entity.type
_entity.pdbx_description
1 polymer ?
#
loop_
_entity_poly.entity_id
_entity_poly.type
_entity_poly.pdbx_seq_one_letter_code
_entity_poly.pdbx_strand_id
1 'polypeptide(L)'
;MKNKKQKSSLKSMVQALKNAKVIAYPTESVFGLGCDPDSETAVHALLELKKRSWGKGLILIAAKYEQLLPYIDRTKLSEKKIEQLFSYNETPITWIIPAKITTPRWLIGHFSTIAVRVSHYSFIQILCSEFGKPIVSTSANLSGLKPCRTAQEVRLQFGDDLLLIDEAVGTSLQPSEIRDALTNQLFRQG
;
A
#
# COMPACT_ATOMS: atom_id res chain seq x y z
N MET A 1 -20.59 -29.76 -10.25
CA MET A 1 -21.03 -28.81 -9.20
C MET A 1 -20.39 -27.46 -9.51
N LYS A 2 -21.19 -26.42 -9.80
CA LYS A 2 -20.68 -25.11 -10.24
C LYS A 2 -20.06 -24.38 -9.04
N ASN A 3 -18.74 -24.20 -9.05
CA ASN A 3 -18.01 -23.35 -8.10
C ASN A 3 -18.57 -21.92 -8.17
N LYS A 4 -19.45 -21.56 -7.23
CA LYS A 4 -19.76 -20.16 -6.94
C LYS A 4 -18.46 -19.54 -6.39
N LYS A 5 -17.67 -18.89 -7.23
CA LYS A 5 -16.58 -18.00 -6.81
C LYS A 5 -17.19 -17.02 -5.80
N GLN A 6 -16.91 -17.23 -4.51
CA GLN A 6 -17.43 -16.40 -3.45
C GLN A 6 -16.85 -15.01 -3.65
N LYS A 7 -17.70 -14.03 -3.96
CA LYS A 7 -17.27 -12.64 -4.13
C LYS A 7 -16.78 -12.14 -2.77
N SER A 8 -15.47 -11.93 -2.61
CA SER A 8 -14.90 -11.42 -1.37
C SER A 8 -15.53 -10.07 -1.05
N SER A 9 -15.88 -9.88 0.23
CA SER A 9 -16.43 -8.60 0.70
C SER A 9 -15.34 -7.74 1.32
N LEU A 10 -15.56 -6.43 1.36
CA LEU A 10 -14.74 -5.50 2.14
C LEU A 10 -14.53 -5.96 3.60
N LYS A 11 -15.60 -6.47 4.24
CA LYS A 11 -15.54 -7.01 5.60
C LYS A 11 -14.56 -8.19 5.71
N SER A 12 -14.54 -9.07 4.70
CA SER A 12 -13.59 -10.19 4.62
C SER A 12 -12.15 -9.70 4.48
N MET A 13 -11.92 -8.64 3.70
CA MET A 13 -10.60 -8.03 3.52
C MET A 13 -10.08 -7.44 4.84
N VAL A 14 -10.92 -6.68 5.54
CA VAL A 14 -10.58 -6.12 6.87
C VAL A 14 -10.29 -7.23 7.88
N GLN A 15 -11.09 -8.31 7.88
CA GLN A 15 -10.84 -9.44 8.77
C GLN A 15 -9.53 -10.17 8.43
N ALA A 16 -9.20 -10.30 7.14
CA ALA A 16 -7.94 -10.89 6.71
C ALA A 16 -6.73 -10.05 7.18
N LEU A 17 -6.80 -8.72 7.04
CA LEU A 17 -5.78 -7.81 7.57
C LEU A 17 -5.60 -7.97 9.09
N LYS A 18 -6.71 -7.96 9.85
CA LYS A 18 -6.71 -8.18 11.31
C LYS A 18 -6.15 -9.55 11.71
N ASN A 19 -6.25 -10.55 10.84
CA ASN A 19 -5.73 -11.90 11.03
C ASN A 19 -4.33 -12.09 10.42
N ALA A 20 -3.56 -11.02 10.23
CA ALA A 20 -2.19 -11.05 9.71
C ALA A 20 -2.06 -11.72 8.32
N LYS A 21 -3.08 -11.60 7.46
CA LYS A 21 -3.07 -12.16 6.10
C LYS A 21 -2.75 -11.09 5.06
N VAL A 22 -2.19 -11.55 3.94
CA VAL A 22 -2.02 -10.75 2.73
C VAL A 22 -3.33 -10.73 1.94
N ILE A 23 -3.66 -9.58 1.38
CA ILE A 23 -4.81 -9.36 0.51
C ILE A 23 -4.39 -8.74 -0.82
N ALA A 24 -5.19 -8.93 -1.86
CA ALA A 24 -5.06 -8.19 -3.13
C ALA A 24 -6.28 -7.31 -3.41
N TYR A 25 -6.05 -6.08 -3.86
CA TYR A 25 -7.11 -5.09 -4.04
C TYR A 25 -6.86 -4.17 -5.24
N PRO A 26 -7.90 -3.62 -5.88
CA PRO A 26 -7.74 -2.63 -6.92
C PRO A 26 -7.19 -1.32 -6.35
N THR A 27 -6.37 -0.63 -7.14
CA THR A 27 -5.92 0.74 -6.86
C THR A 27 -6.27 1.64 -8.03
N GLU A 28 -5.75 2.88 -8.03
CA GLU A 28 -5.97 3.86 -9.10
C GLU A 28 -5.50 3.38 -10.48
N SER A 29 -4.52 2.47 -10.55
CA SER A 29 -3.91 2.03 -11.82
C SER A 29 -3.77 0.52 -11.99
N VAL A 30 -3.41 -0.19 -10.93
CA VAL A 30 -3.12 -1.64 -10.95
C VAL A 30 -3.67 -2.32 -9.70
N PHE A 31 -3.64 -3.64 -9.61
CA PHE A 31 -3.86 -4.31 -8.33
C PHE A 31 -2.67 -4.07 -7.40
N GLY A 32 -2.98 -3.89 -6.12
CA GLY A 32 -2.03 -3.89 -5.03
C GLY A 32 -2.09 -5.18 -4.23
N LEU A 33 -0.99 -5.52 -3.57
CA LEU A 33 -0.94 -6.44 -2.44
C LEU A 33 -0.72 -5.63 -1.17
N GLY A 34 -1.41 -6.03 -0.11
CA GLY A 34 -1.28 -5.36 1.17
C GLY A 34 -1.52 -6.26 2.36
N CYS A 35 -1.08 -5.77 3.51
CA CYS A 35 -1.14 -6.44 4.78
C CYS A 35 -1.12 -5.41 5.93
N ASP A 36 -1.30 -5.90 7.15
CA ASP A 36 -1.17 -5.09 8.35
C ASP A 36 0.31 -4.64 8.55
N PRO A 37 0.61 -3.32 8.60
CA PRO A 37 1.96 -2.81 8.83
C PRO A 37 2.56 -3.17 10.20
N ASP A 38 1.71 -3.39 11.20
CA ASP A 38 2.13 -3.71 12.57
C ASP A 38 2.34 -5.22 12.77
N SER A 39 1.97 -6.04 11.80
CA SER A 39 2.19 -7.49 11.84
C SER A 39 3.45 -7.86 11.08
N GLU A 40 4.54 -8.10 11.81
CA GLU A 40 5.79 -8.60 11.22
C GLU A 40 5.55 -9.88 10.40
N THR A 41 4.72 -10.80 10.90
CA THR A 41 4.32 -12.03 10.18
C THR A 41 3.65 -11.74 8.85
N ALA A 42 2.71 -10.79 8.81
CA ALA A 42 2.00 -10.45 7.57
C ALA A 42 2.94 -9.77 6.55
N VAL A 43 3.86 -8.95 7.05
CA VAL A 43 4.87 -8.27 6.22
C VAL A 43 5.86 -9.26 5.63
N HIS A 44 6.37 -10.22 6.41
CA HIS A 44 7.23 -11.29 5.87
C HIS A 44 6.50 -12.15 4.85
N ALA A 45 5.26 -12.55 5.13
CA ALA A 45 4.44 -13.31 4.16
C ALA A 45 4.25 -12.53 2.84
N LEU A 46 4.03 -11.21 2.91
CA LEU A 46 3.96 -10.35 1.72
C LEU A 46 5.30 -10.32 0.96
N LEU A 47 6.42 -10.18 1.67
CA LEU A 47 7.76 -10.11 1.06
C LEU A 47 8.14 -11.43 0.38
N GLU A 48 7.84 -12.56 1.01
CA GLU A 48 8.01 -13.91 0.47
C GLU A 48 7.15 -14.10 -0.79
N LEU A 49 5.86 -13.77 -0.70
CA LEU A 49 4.93 -13.84 -1.84
C LEU A 49 5.43 -13.01 -3.03
N LYS A 50 6.02 -11.84 -2.77
CA LYS A 50 6.58 -10.94 -3.79
C LYS A 50 7.98 -11.30 -4.25
N LYS A 51 8.67 -12.23 -3.57
CA LYS A 51 10.12 -12.48 -3.72
C LYS A 51 10.92 -11.18 -3.64
N ARG A 52 10.59 -10.33 -2.66
CA ARG A 52 11.15 -8.99 -2.49
C ARG A 52 12.05 -8.96 -1.26
N SER A 53 13.24 -8.34 -1.39
CA SER A 53 14.09 -8.04 -0.24
C SER A 53 13.47 -6.98 0.67
N TRP A 54 13.42 -7.27 1.97
CA TRP A 54 12.97 -6.36 3.03
C TRP A 54 13.77 -5.05 3.06
N GLY A 55 15.06 -5.10 2.68
CA GLY A 55 15.98 -3.95 2.74
C GLY A 55 15.58 -2.77 1.86
N LYS A 56 14.70 -2.99 0.86
CA LYS A 56 14.17 -1.94 -0.02
C LYS A 56 13.07 -1.09 0.61
N GLY A 57 12.59 -1.45 1.80
CA GLY A 57 11.44 -0.82 2.42
C GLY A 57 10.12 -1.05 1.65
N LEU A 58 9.04 -0.61 2.27
CA LEU A 58 7.67 -0.76 1.82
C LEU A 58 6.94 0.59 1.85
N ILE A 59 5.80 0.66 1.15
CA ILE A 59 4.95 1.85 1.10
C ILE A 59 3.77 1.63 2.04
N LEU A 60 3.42 2.63 2.85
CA LEU A 60 2.14 2.67 3.54
C LEU A 60 1.14 3.51 2.76
N ILE A 61 -0.08 3.02 2.61
CA ILE A 61 -1.21 3.79 2.09
C ILE A 61 -2.26 3.99 3.17
N ALA A 62 -2.84 5.18 3.22
CA ALA A 62 -3.84 5.59 4.19
C ALA A 62 -5.03 6.26 3.53
N ALA A 63 -6.17 6.25 4.23
CA ALA A 63 -7.33 7.09 3.90
C ALA A 63 -7.09 8.54 4.30
N LYS A 64 -6.39 8.77 5.41
CA LYS A 64 -6.13 10.11 5.93
C LYS A 64 -4.76 10.21 6.57
N TYR A 65 -4.20 11.41 6.58
CA TYR A 65 -2.86 11.68 7.08
C TYR A 65 -2.67 11.23 8.54
N GLU A 66 -3.70 11.36 9.38
CA GLU A 66 -3.63 11.02 10.80
C GLU A 66 -3.27 9.55 11.04
N GLN A 67 -3.63 8.66 10.11
CA GLN A 67 -3.29 7.24 10.19
C GLN A 67 -1.79 6.98 10.02
N LEU A 68 -1.04 7.92 9.45
CA LEU A 68 0.40 7.81 9.21
C LEU A 68 1.24 8.31 10.39
N LEU A 69 0.66 9.09 11.30
CA LEU A 69 1.34 9.67 12.46
C LEU A 69 2.09 8.67 13.35
N PRO A 70 1.67 7.40 13.50
CA PRO A 70 2.45 6.41 14.25
C PRO A 70 3.80 6.06 13.60
N TYR A 71 3.97 6.28 12.28
CA TYR A 71 5.12 5.80 11.51
C TYR A 71 6.07 6.90 11.03
N ILE A 72 5.59 8.14 10.94
CA ILE A 72 6.37 9.27 10.41
C ILE A 72 6.88 10.19 11.54
N ASP A 73 8.10 10.68 11.39
CA ASP A 73 8.64 11.75 12.24
C ASP A 73 8.20 13.11 11.70
N ARG A 74 7.02 13.56 12.15
CA ARG A 74 6.49 14.89 11.78
C ARG A 74 7.31 16.06 12.32
N THR A 75 8.23 15.85 13.28
CA THR A 75 9.01 16.97 13.86
C THR A 75 9.99 17.58 12.86
N LYS A 76 10.28 16.85 11.77
CA LYS A 76 11.11 17.30 10.65
C LYS A 76 10.35 18.09 9.58
N LEU A 77 9.03 18.25 9.73
CA LEU A 77 8.16 18.93 8.77
C LEU A 77 7.41 20.08 9.46
N SER A 78 7.32 21.24 8.79
CA SER A 78 6.42 22.31 9.24
C SER A 78 4.97 21.96 8.96
N GLU A 79 4.02 22.56 9.69
CA GLU A 79 2.58 22.35 9.47
C GLU A 79 2.17 22.69 8.03
N LYS A 80 2.63 23.85 7.54
CA LYS A 80 2.45 24.26 6.13
C LYS A 80 2.96 23.21 5.14
N LYS A 81 4.09 22.56 5.43
CA LYS A 81 4.64 21.51 4.56
C LYS A 81 3.77 20.25 4.62
N ILE A 82 3.30 19.86 5.80
CA ILE A 82 2.39 18.72 5.96
C ILE A 82 1.10 18.95 5.15
N GLU A 83 0.49 20.13 5.27
CA GLU A 83 -0.69 20.51 4.50
C GLU A 83 -0.46 20.40 2.99
N GLN A 84 0.69 20.87 2.50
CA GLN A 84 1.06 20.77 1.08
C GLN A 84 1.29 19.33 0.60
N LEU A 85 1.91 18.48 1.42
CA LEU A 85 2.21 17.10 1.04
C LEU A 85 0.93 16.25 0.93
N PHE A 86 -0.06 16.51 1.78
CA PHE A 86 -1.27 15.71 1.87
C PHE A 86 -2.53 16.43 1.34
N SER A 87 -2.35 17.55 0.64
CA SER A 87 -3.43 18.16 -0.13
C SER A 87 -3.81 17.27 -1.32
N TYR A 88 -5.03 17.47 -1.83
CA TYR A 88 -5.47 16.78 -3.03
C TYR A 88 -4.53 17.09 -4.21
N ASN A 89 -4.18 16.05 -4.96
CA ASN A 89 -3.42 16.13 -6.21
C ASN A 89 -4.11 15.24 -7.25
N GLU A 90 -4.13 15.67 -8.51
CA GLU A 90 -4.70 14.87 -9.61
C GLU A 90 -3.90 13.58 -9.83
N THR A 91 -2.57 13.67 -9.73
CA THR A 91 -1.67 12.51 -9.77
C THR A 91 -1.40 12.03 -8.35
N PRO A 92 -1.55 10.72 -8.06
CA PRO A 92 -1.24 10.19 -6.74
C PRO A 92 0.27 10.28 -6.46
N ILE A 93 0.65 10.96 -5.39
CA ILE A 93 2.05 11.11 -4.96
C ILE A 93 2.32 10.25 -3.72
N THR A 94 3.45 9.55 -3.73
CA THR A 94 4.02 8.86 -2.57
C THR A 94 5.21 9.65 -2.06
N TRP A 95 5.19 10.00 -0.78
CA TRP A 95 6.21 10.79 -0.14
C TRP A 95 7.16 9.93 0.67
N ILE A 96 8.46 10.10 0.46
CA ILE A 96 9.51 9.59 1.36
C ILE A 96 9.66 10.61 2.48
N ILE A 97 9.36 10.19 3.71
CA ILE A 97 9.34 11.04 4.90
C ILE A 97 10.27 10.42 5.96
N PRO A 98 11.00 11.22 6.77
CA PRO A 98 11.67 10.72 7.96
C PRO A 98 10.75 9.82 8.80
N ALA A 99 11.23 8.63 9.15
CA ALA A 99 10.48 7.69 9.97
C ALA A 99 10.74 7.96 11.46
N LYS A 100 9.76 7.64 12.32
CA LYS A 100 10.04 7.58 13.76
C LYS A 100 11.07 6.49 14.06
N ILE A 101 11.83 6.67 15.13
CA ILE A 101 12.76 5.65 15.62
C ILE A 101 12.03 4.34 16.00
N THR A 102 10.75 4.44 16.39
CA THR A 102 9.89 3.31 16.73
C THR A 102 9.30 2.61 15.50
N THR A 103 9.45 3.17 14.30
CA THR A 103 8.89 2.57 13.09
C THR A 103 9.65 1.28 12.76
N PRO A 104 8.94 0.15 12.59
CA PRO A 104 9.59 -1.14 12.42
C PRO A 104 10.54 -1.23 11.22
N ARG A 105 11.64 -1.96 11.40
CA ARG A 105 12.66 -2.19 10.36
C ARG A 105 12.11 -2.92 9.13
N TRP A 106 11.12 -3.79 9.30
CA TRP A 106 10.47 -4.46 8.18
C TRP A 106 9.69 -3.50 7.26
N LEU A 107 9.33 -2.29 7.74
CA LEU A 107 8.69 -1.26 6.92
C LEU A 107 9.71 -0.35 6.24
N ILE A 108 10.74 0.11 6.96
CA ILE A 108 11.70 1.11 6.47
C ILE A 108 12.94 0.50 5.80
N GLY A 109 13.15 -0.81 5.92
CA GLY A 109 14.33 -1.49 5.38
C GLY A 109 15.63 -0.95 5.97
N HIS A 110 16.61 -0.69 5.11
CA HIS A 110 17.91 -0.13 5.50
C HIS A 110 17.87 1.40 5.72
N PHE A 111 16.74 2.05 5.48
CA PHE A 111 16.62 3.50 5.52
C PHE A 111 16.21 4.01 6.92
N SER A 112 16.31 5.32 7.09
CA SER A 112 15.72 6.08 8.22
C SER A 112 14.45 6.83 7.81
N THR A 113 13.88 6.48 6.65
CA THR A 113 12.71 7.09 6.03
C THR A 113 11.67 6.04 5.70
N ILE A 114 10.42 6.46 5.54
CA ILE A 114 9.30 5.62 5.14
C ILE A 114 8.57 6.26 3.97
N ALA A 115 8.17 5.43 2.99
CA ALA A 115 7.34 5.87 1.88
C ALA A 115 5.86 5.79 2.28
N VAL A 116 5.13 6.89 2.16
CA VAL A 116 3.72 7.00 2.55
C VAL A 116 2.88 7.69 1.49
N ARG A 117 1.61 7.33 1.39
CA ARG A 117 0.64 7.97 0.49
C ARG A 117 -0.73 8.06 1.15
N VAL A 118 -1.36 9.22 1.07
CA VAL A 118 -2.81 9.34 1.30
C VAL A 118 -3.48 9.18 -0.07
N SER A 119 -4.30 8.15 -0.23
CA SER A 119 -4.95 7.82 -1.51
C SER A 119 -6.36 8.37 -1.53
N HIS A 120 -6.77 9.01 -2.63
CA HIS A 120 -8.16 9.46 -2.82
C HIS A 120 -9.04 8.43 -3.54
N TYR A 121 -8.52 7.22 -3.80
CA TYR A 121 -9.29 6.16 -4.43
C TYR A 121 -10.33 5.62 -3.45
N SER A 122 -11.60 5.59 -3.86
CA SER A 122 -12.74 5.25 -3.00
C SER A 122 -12.56 3.92 -2.27
N PHE A 123 -12.05 2.90 -2.96
CA PHE A 123 -11.81 1.59 -2.34
C PHE A 123 -10.77 1.66 -1.22
N ILE A 124 -9.65 2.36 -1.43
CA ILE A 124 -8.58 2.51 -0.43
C ILE A 124 -9.07 3.35 0.76
N GLN A 125 -9.80 4.43 0.48
CA GLN A 125 -10.44 5.28 1.49
C GLN A 125 -11.34 4.46 2.42
N ILE A 126 -12.21 3.64 1.85
CA ILE A 126 -13.12 2.78 2.60
C ILE A 126 -12.34 1.68 3.35
N LEU A 127 -11.41 0.99 2.70
CA LEU A 127 -10.63 -0.10 3.32
C LEU A 127 -9.82 0.37 4.52
N CYS A 128 -9.07 1.47 4.38
CA CYS A 128 -8.24 1.98 5.49
C CYS A 128 -9.10 2.60 6.60
N SER A 129 -10.27 3.17 6.26
CA SER A 129 -11.20 3.68 7.28
C SER A 129 -11.82 2.56 8.11
N GLU A 130 -12.31 1.49 7.47
CA GLU A 130 -12.87 0.31 8.15
C GLU A 130 -11.81 -0.51 8.90
N PHE A 131 -10.58 -0.55 8.38
CA PHE A 131 -9.46 -1.18 9.09
C PHE A 131 -8.99 -0.34 10.28
N GLY A 132 -9.16 0.98 10.22
CA GLY A 132 -8.84 1.93 11.27
C GLY A 132 -7.39 2.45 11.23
N LYS A 133 -6.55 1.95 10.33
CA LYS A 133 -5.12 2.30 10.22
C LYS A 133 -4.63 2.12 8.77
N PRO A 134 -3.38 2.53 8.42
CA PRO A 134 -2.90 2.36 7.06
C PRO A 134 -2.62 0.87 6.77
N ILE A 135 -2.42 0.54 5.50
CA ILE A 135 -1.94 -0.78 5.10
C ILE A 135 -0.60 -0.66 4.39
N VAL A 136 0.22 -1.69 4.49
CA VAL A 136 1.33 -1.87 3.55
C VAL A 136 0.75 -2.06 2.15
N SER A 137 1.38 -1.46 1.15
CA SER A 137 0.95 -1.54 -0.24
C SER A 137 2.15 -1.72 -1.17
N THR A 138 2.04 -2.69 -2.08
CA THR A 138 2.96 -2.86 -3.21
C THR A 138 2.17 -3.31 -4.44
N SER A 139 2.68 -3.11 -5.64
CA SER A 139 1.99 -3.61 -6.85
C SER A 139 1.84 -5.13 -6.81
N ALA A 140 0.71 -5.65 -7.28
CA ALA A 140 0.50 -7.09 -7.44
C ALA A 140 1.25 -7.57 -8.68
N ASN A 141 2.50 -7.96 -8.50
CA ASN A 141 3.31 -8.67 -9.48
C ASN A 141 4.45 -9.40 -8.79
N LEU A 142 4.80 -10.59 -9.24
CA LEU A 142 6.08 -11.19 -8.87
C LEU A 142 7.21 -10.26 -9.32
N SER A 143 8.31 -10.22 -8.54
CA SER A 143 9.45 -9.36 -8.84
C SER A 143 9.94 -9.58 -10.29
N GLY A 144 10.02 -8.51 -11.07
CA GLY A 144 10.41 -8.55 -12.49
C GLY A 144 9.26 -8.72 -13.49
N LEU A 145 8.04 -9.09 -13.06
CA LEU A 145 6.87 -9.22 -13.93
C LEU A 145 6.06 -7.92 -14.00
N LYS A 146 5.17 -7.83 -15.00
CA LYS A 146 4.22 -6.70 -15.11
C LYS A 146 3.19 -6.74 -13.97
N PRO A 147 2.80 -5.57 -13.42
CA PRO A 147 1.67 -5.42 -12.51
C PRO A 147 0.37 -6.01 -13.06
N CYS A 148 -0.35 -6.75 -12.24
CA CYS A 148 -1.69 -7.24 -12.53
C CYS A 148 -2.67 -6.05 -12.60
N ARG A 149 -3.55 -6.04 -13.60
CA ARG A 149 -4.68 -5.09 -13.74
C ARG A 149 -6.03 -5.77 -13.51
N THR A 150 -6.07 -7.10 -13.50
CA THR A 150 -7.29 -7.88 -13.30
C THR A 150 -7.13 -8.91 -12.19
N ALA A 151 -8.24 -9.27 -11.54
CA ALA A 151 -8.26 -10.35 -10.57
C ALA A 151 -7.81 -11.70 -11.15
N GLN A 152 -8.04 -11.92 -12.45
CA GLN A 152 -7.54 -13.11 -13.14
C GLN A 152 -6.01 -13.12 -13.21
N GLU A 153 -5.38 -12.01 -13.56
CA GLU A 153 -3.93 -11.90 -13.55
C GLU A 153 -3.34 -12.09 -12.16
N VAL A 154 -4.01 -11.60 -11.11
CA VAL A 154 -3.60 -11.85 -9.71
C VAL A 154 -3.62 -13.34 -9.41
N ARG A 155 -4.72 -14.05 -9.73
CA ARG A 155 -4.82 -15.51 -9.51
C ARG A 155 -3.75 -16.28 -10.29
N LEU A 156 -3.47 -15.87 -11.53
CA LEU A 156 -2.43 -16.49 -12.35
C LEU A 156 -1.02 -16.34 -11.76
N GLN A 157 -0.71 -15.20 -11.14
CA GLN A 157 0.62 -14.96 -10.57
C GLN A 157 0.77 -15.45 -9.14
N PHE A 158 -0.28 -15.42 -8.33
CA PHE A 158 -0.21 -15.63 -6.87
C PHE A 158 -1.04 -16.81 -6.35
N GLY A 159 -1.74 -17.52 -7.24
CA GLY A 159 -2.61 -18.64 -6.88
C GLY A 159 -4.03 -18.21 -6.48
N ASP A 160 -4.91 -19.20 -6.39
CA ASP A 160 -6.34 -18.99 -6.11
C ASP A 160 -6.65 -18.74 -4.62
N ASP A 161 -5.72 -19.07 -3.73
CA ASP A 161 -5.91 -18.94 -2.27
C ASP A 161 -5.73 -17.52 -1.74
N LEU A 162 -5.14 -16.62 -2.54
CA LEU A 162 -4.96 -15.23 -2.15
C LEU A 162 -6.30 -14.50 -2.15
N LEU A 163 -6.71 -14.02 -0.96
CA LEU A 163 -7.94 -13.25 -0.84
C LEU A 163 -7.83 -11.96 -1.65
N LEU A 164 -8.74 -11.80 -2.60
CA LEU A 164 -8.83 -10.62 -3.45
C LEU A 164 -10.26 -10.14 -3.60
N ILE A 165 -10.45 -8.86 -3.89
CA ILE A 165 -11.73 -8.34 -4.38
C ILE A 165 -11.70 -8.21 -5.90
N ASP A 166 -12.75 -8.75 -6.55
CA ASP A 166 -12.87 -8.78 -8.00
C ASP A 166 -13.59 -7.50 -8.49
N GLU A 167 -12.86 -6.38 -8.39
CA GLU A 167 -13.30 -5.06 -8.80
C GLU A 167 -12.29 -4.47 -9.81
N ALA A 168 -12.77 -3.57 -10.67
CA ALA A 168 -11.93 -2.93 -11.66
C ALA A 168 -10.95 -1.94 -11.00
N VAL A 169 -9.73 -1.88 -11.52
CA VAL A 169 -8.78 -0.80 -11.18
C VAL A 169 -9.27 0.54 -11.73
N GLY A 170 -8.73 1.63 -11.20
CA GLY A 170 -8.98 2.97 -11.75
C GLY A 170 -8.43 3.16 -13.17
N THR A 171 -8.73 4.33 -13.74
CA THR A 171 -8.35 4.69 -15.11
C THR A 171 -6.91 5.19 -15.23
N SER A 172 -6.16 5.31 -14.13
CA SER A 172 -4.78 5.77 -14.21
C SER A 172 -3.92 4.77 -14.97
N LEU A 173 -3.18 5.27 -15.95
CA LEU A 173 -2.27 4.46 -16.76
C LEU A 173 -0.93 4.27 -16.07
N GLN A 174 -0.59 5.13 -15.11
CA GLN A 174 0.73 5.19 -14.50
C GLN A 174 0.68 4.89 -12.99
N PRO A 175 1.78 4.37 -12.41
CA PRO A 175 1.91 4.24 -10.97
C PRO A 175 1.98 5.60 -10.28
N SER A 176 1.94 5.63 -8.95
CA SER A 176 2.16 6.88 -8.21
C SER A 176 3.56 7.44 -8.46
N GLU A 177 3.66 8.76 -8.46
CA GLU A 177 4.94 9.45 -8.35
C GLU A 177 5.58 9.17 -6.97
N ILE A 178 6.91 9.10 -6.89
CA ILE A 178 7.64 8.99 -5.61
C ILE A 178 8.60 10.16 -5.45
N ARG A 179 8.42 10.96 -4.41
CA ARG A 179 9.25 12.14 -4.10
C ARG A 179 9.76 12.14 -2.67
N ASP A 180 10.93 12.72 -2.43
CA ASP A 180 11.38 13.06 -1.09
C ASP A 180 10.63 14.30 -0.57
N ALA A 181 10.09 14.19 0.64
CA ALA A 181 9.23 15.23 1.20
C ALA A 181 10.00 16.50 1.56
N LEU A 182 11.30 16.43 1.86
CA LEU A 182 12.09 17.59 2.27
C LEU A 182 12.62 18.36 1.07
N THR A 183 13.13 17.63 0.07
CA THR A 183 13.86 18.18 -1.07
C THR A 183 13.01 18.28 -2.34
N ASN A 184 11.84 17.62 -2.38
CA ASN A 184 11.05 17.36 -3.60
C ASN A 184 11.79 16.57 -4.68
N GLN A 185 12.91 15.91 -4.35
CA GLN A 185 13.65 15.08 -5.30
C GLN A 185 12.74 13.95 -5.82
N LEU A 186 12.69 13.80 -7.14
CA LEU A 186 11.93 12.76 -7.83
C LEU A 186 12.73 11.44 -7.86
N PHE A 187 12.14 10.36 -7.34
CA PHE A 187 12.70 9.00 -7.39
C PHE A 187 12.02 8.11 -8.41
N ARG A 188 10.74 8.36 -8.71
CA ARG A 188 9.97 7.64 -9.74
C ARG A 188 8.92 8.57 -10.33
N GLN A 189 8.93 8.69 -11.65
CA GLN A 189 7.87 9.36 -12.39
C GLN A 189 6.60 8.50 -12.40
N GLY A 190 5.45 9.15 -12.20
CA GLY A 190 4.13 8.54 -12.38
C GLY A 190 3.49 8.96 -13.69
#